data_AF-A0A1F2XGU3-F1
#
_entry.id   AF-A0A1F2XGU3-F1
#
_cell.length_a   1.000
_cell.length_b   1.000
_cell.length_c   1.000
_cell.angle_alpha   90.00
_cell.angle_beta   90.00
_cell.angle_gamma   90.00
#
_symmetry.space_group_name_H-M   'P 1'
#
loop_
_entity.id
_entity.type
_entity.pdbx_description
1 polymer ?
#
loop_
_entity_poly.entity_id
_entity_poly.type
_entity_poly.pdbx_seq_one_letter_code
_entity_poly.pdbx_strand_id
1 'polypeptide(L)'
;MYKLQYDPEICAKCRTFDCFVRCQYMDLDLEEARQEIHHLLRGEDSRVLNECATCYACEEYCPHGNHPFYQIVDRQEQLKIRPVPIPLTTQQVKMMAPRRQIVPLTVQAPVINMCYFPMLLGCVRGKLFEGASVIVGSDVFCNIMWLHFAKSSVIRERLPQVIQNIENYYLKESGVDELICFHDECYGTYAHLAPSFSIEVPFKPIHLFEYLTKKLTQLRSEIRPINKTVAYQRPCSNRLIPETQHWVDEIFGLVGVDRVEREHDRENALCCGMTIRAMQRDDLADDIQKRNLDDMESVGAEYCVFNCPACFFAMKEVVAKRGMTPILMSELCQMALGE
;
A
#
# COMPACT_ATOMS: atom_id res chain seq x y z
N MET A 1 -12.47 22.27 3.77
CA MET A 1 -12.06 20.95 4.28
C MET A 1 -12.41 19.93 3.21
N TYR A 2 -11.42 19.19 2.71
CA TYR A 2 -11.62 18.19 1.66
C TYR A 2 -12.60 17.12 2.12
N LYS A 3 -13.57 16.76 1.28
CA LYS A 3 -14.62 15.77 1.57
C LYS A 3 -14.50 14.60 0.61
N LEU A 4 -14.80 13.40 1.10
CA LEU A 4 -14.86 12.22 0.26
C LEU A 4 -15.94 12.40 -0.80
N GLN A 5 -15.59 12.13 -2.05
CA GLN A 5 -16.52 12.07 -3.16
C GLN A 5 -17.15 10.68 -3.20
N TYR A 6 -18.41 10.54 -2.80
CA TYR A 6 -19.16 9.29 -2.90
C TYR A 6 -20.65 9.59 -3.02
N ASP A 7 -21.43 8.62 -3.53
CA ASP A 7 -22.89 8.72 -3.64
C ASP A 7 -23.58 7.67 -2.76
N PRO A 8 -24.28 8.05 -1.68
CA PRO A 8 -24.99 7.10 -0.81
C PRO A 8 -26.07 6.29 -1.56
N GLU A 9 -26.64 6.82 -2.65
CA GLU A 9 -27.67 6.13 -3.44
C GLU A 9 -27.11 4.91 -4.17
N ILE A 10 -25.83 4.93 -4.55
CA ILE A 10 -25.15 3.77 -5.16
C ILE A 10 -25.11 2.62 -4.14
N CYS A 11 -24.72 2.90 -2.90
CA CYS A 11 -24.69 1.90 -1.84
C CYS A 11 -26.10 1.40 -1.49
N ALA A 12 -27.09 2.29 -1.41
CA ALA A 12 -28.48 1.91 -1.11
C ALA A 12 -29.11 0.98 -2.17
N LYS A 13 -28.69 1.10 -3.44
CA LYS A 13 -29.20 0.31 -4.57
C LYS A 13 -28.31 -0.88 -4.95
N CYS A 14 -27.15 -1.02 -4.32
CA CYS A 14 -26.24 -2.13 -4.58
C CYS A 14 -26.97 -3.45 -4.26
N ARG A 15 -26.73 -4.49 -5.08
CA ARG A 15 -27.39 -5.80 -4.92
C ARG A 15 -26.45 -6.90 -4.47
N THR A 16 -25.14 -6.70 -4.64
CA THR A 16 -24.12 -7.72 -4.35
C THR A 16 -23.44 -7.46 -3.01
N PHE A 17 -23.26 -6.18 -2.65
CA PHE A 17 -22.55 -5.78 -1.44
C PHE A 17 -21.18 -6.48 -1.30
N ASP A 18 -20.49 -6.66 -2.44
CA ASP A 18 -19.23 -7.42 -2.54
C ASP A 18 -18.15 -6.90 -1.58
N CYS A 19 -18.18 -5.59 -1.31
CA CYS A 19 -17.30 -4.96 -0.33
C CYS A 19 -17.39 -5.58 1.07
N PHE A 20 -18.54 -6.15 1.45
CA PHE A 20 -18.81 -6.71 2.79
C PHE A 20 -18.95 -8.23 2.72
N VAL A 21 -19.70 -8.76 1.74
CA VAL A 21 -19.88 -10.21 1.55
C VAL A 21 -18.56 -10.93 1.30
N ARG A 22 -17.60 -10.28 0.62
CA ARG A 22 -16.28 -10.87 0.34
C ARG A 22 -15.23 -10.54 1.41
N CYS A 23 -15.63 -10.04 2.58
CA CYS A 23 -14.68 -9.70 3.62
C CYS A 23 -13.93 -10.97 4.10
N GLN A 24 -12.59 -10.93 4.09
CA GLN A 24 -11.77 -12.07 4.55
C GLN A 24 -11.63 -12.14 6.08
N TYR A 25 -12.19 -11.17 6.82
CA TYR A 25 -12.02 -11.02 8.27
C TYR A 25 -13.33 -11.01 9.06
N MET A 26 -14.47 -10.94 8.35
CA MET A 26 -15.81 -10.95 8.91
C MET A 26 -16.66 -11.86 8.03
N ASP A 27 -17.43 -12.75 8.67
CA ASP A 27 -18.44 -13.54 7.98
C ASP A 27 -19.75 -12.75 8.00
N LEU A 28 -20.19 -12.34 6.81
CA LEU A 28 -21.39 -11.54 6.58
C LEU A 28 -22.13 -12.16 5.40
N ASP A 29 -23.34 -12.66 5.63
CA ASP A 29 -24.19 -13.03 4.51
C ASP A 29 -24.70 -11.78 3.77
N LEU A 30 -25.40 -11.99 2.65
CA LEU A 30 -25.89 -10.89 1.80
C LEU A 30 -26.85 -9.95 2.55
N GLU A 31 -27.69 -10.49 3.44
CA GLU A 31 -28.70 -9.74 4.16
C GLU A 31 -28.07 -8.95 5.32
N GLU A 32 -27.15 -9.56 6.06
CA GLU A 32 -26.34 -8.88 7.07
C GLU A 32 -25.49 -7.76 6.43
N ALA A 33 -24.79 -8.05 5.33
CA ALA A 33 -24.00 -7.05 4.60
C ALA A 33 -24.87 -5.85 4.16
N ARG A 34 -26.07 -6.11 3.66
CA ARG A 34 -27.06 -5.08 3.33
C ARG A 34 -27.43 -4.25 4.55
N GLN A 35 -27.77 -4.89 5.67
CA GLN A 35 -28.16 -4.19 6.90
C GLN A 35 -27.03 -3.30 7.42
N GLU A 36 -25.80 -3.82 7.49
CA GLU A 36 -24.64 -3.09 7.98
C GLU A 36 -24.30 -1.88 7.11
N ILE A 37 -24.38 -2.00 5.78
CA ILE A 37 -24.20 -0.84 4.88
C ILE A 37 -25.26 0.23 5.15
N HIS A 38 -26.51 -0.16 5.36
CA HIS A 38 -27.57 0.79 5.67
C HIS A 38 -27.38 1.46 7.05
N HIS A 39 -26.83 0.76 8.05
CA HIS A 39 -26.40 1.37 9.32
C HIS A 39 -25.35 2.48 9.05
N LEU A 40 -24.34 2.20 8.24
CA LEU A 40 -23.29 3.18 7.90
C LEU A 40 -23.82 4.42 7.16
N LEU A 41 -24.76 4.22 6.23
CA LEU A 41 -25.42 5.31 5.49
C LEU A 41 -26.24 6.23 6.41
N ARG A 42 -26.94 5.66 7.40
CA ARG A 42 -27.68 6.42 8.42
C ARG A 42 -26.80 7.02 9.50
N GLY A 43 -25.53 6.61 9.56
CA GLY A 43 -24.57 7.03 10.57
C GLY A 43 -24.80 6.40 11.94
N GLU A 44 -25.41 5.22 11.93
CA GLU A 44 -25.62 4.37 13.10
C GLU A 44 -24.36 3.54 13.39
N ASP A 45 -24.35 2.90 14.55
CA ASP A 45 -23.31 1.92 14.89
C ASP A 45 -23.44 0.67 14.00
N SER A 46 -22.33 0.00 13.76
CA SER A 46 -22.23 -1.17 12.89
C SER A 46 -21.09 -2.05 13.37
N ARG A 47 -21.28 -3.37 13.35
CA ARG A 47 -20.23 -4.31 13.76
C ARG A 47 -18.99 -4.19 12.88
N VAL A 48 -19.17 -3.81 11.61
CA VAL A 48 -18.08 -3.55 10.65
C VAL A 48 -17.12 -2.47 11.16
N LEU A 49 -17.62 -1.46 11.88
CA LEU A 49 -16.77 -0.40 12.43
C LEU A 49 -15.84 -0.91 13.53
N ASN A 50 -16.24 -1.95 14.25
CA ASN A 50 -15.50 -2.50 15.38
C ASN A 50 -14.62 -3.70 14.99
N GLU A 51 -15.06 -4.50 14.01
CA GLU A 51 -14.41 -5.76 13.62
C GLU A 51 -13.44 -5.60 12.43
N CYS A 52 -13.53 -4.51 11.66
CA CYS A 52 -12.71 -4.28 10.46
C CYS A 52 -11.21 -4.37 10.76
N ALA A 53 -10.50 -5.21 10.00
CA ALA A 53 -9.04 -5.36 10.05
C ALA A 53 -8.27 -4.26 9.30
N THR A 54 -8.97 -3.30 8.70
CA THR A 54 -8.46 -2.19 7.89
C THR A 54 -7.61 -2.62 6.68
N CYS A 55 -7.99 -3.71 6.01
CA CYS A 55 -7.19 -4.34 4.97
C CYS A 55 -7.31 -3.71 3.56
N TYR A 56 -8.10 -2.63 3.40
CA TYR A 56 -8.45 -1.99 2.12
C TYR A 56 -9.24 -2.85 1.12
N ALA A 57 -9.47 -4.14 1.38
CA ALA A 57 -10.05 -5.06 0.40
C ALA A 57 -11.45 -4.64 -0.08
N CYS A 58 -12.27 -4.05 0.79
CA CYS A 58 -13.59 -3.56 0.40
C CYS A 58 -13.54 -2.43 -0.64
N GLU A 59 -12.43 -1.69 -0.73
CA GLU A 59 -12.18 -0.68 -1.76
C GLU A 59 -12.03 -1.32 -3.14
N GLU A 60 -11.24 -2.40 -3.24
CA GLU A 60 -11.05 -3.17 -4.47
C GLU A 60 -12.34 -3.91 -4.88
N TYR A 61 -13.07 -4.47 -3.92
CA TYR A 61 -14.23 -5.31 -4.19
C TYR A 61 -15.47 -4.51 -4.57
N CYS A 62 -15.50 -3.19 -4.37
CA CYS A 62 -16.67 -2.39 -4.69
C CYS A 62 -16.90 -2.34 -6.21
N PRO A 63 -17.99 -2.92 -6.74
CA PRO A 63 -18.24 -2.95 -8.19
C PRO A 63 -18.56 -1.57 -8.77
N HIS A 64 -18.76 -0.57 -7.91
CA HIS A 64 -19.12 0.79 -8.28
C HIS A 64 -18.03 1.81 -7.96
N GLY A 65 -16.91 1.40 -7.37
CA GLY A 65 -15.83 2.33 -6.97
C GLY A 65 -16.29 3.42 -5.99
N ASN A 66 -17.30 3.15 -5.16
CA ASN A 66 -17.94 4.16 -4.31
C ASN A 66 -17.27 4.33 -2.93
N HIS A 67 -15.97 4.04 -2.86
CA HIS A 67 -15.11 4.27 -1.70
C HIS A 67 -15.59 3.73 -0.33
N PRO A 68 -16.09 2.47 -0.23
CA PRO A 68 -16.62 1.95 1.02
C PRO A 68 -15.57 1.92 2.14
N PHE A 69 -14.29 1.73 1.81
CA PHE A 69 -13.24 1.70 2.82
C PHE A 69 -13.05 3.08 3.46
N TYR A 70 -12.94 4.14 2.66
CA TYR A 70 -12.80 5.50 3.17
C TYR A 70 -14.02 5.94 4.00
N GLN A 71 -15.23 5.52 3.62
CA GLN A 71 -16.45 5.73 4.41
C GLN A 71 -16.38 5.06 5.79
N ILE A 72 -15.91 3.80 5.86
CA ILE A 72 -15.71 3.08 7.14
C ILE A 72 -14.75 3.86 8.03
N VAL A 73 -13.59 4.26 7.51
CA VAL A 73 -12.56 4.98 8.29
C VAL A 73 -13.08 6.34 8.78
N ASP A 74 -13.79 7.09 7.93
CA ASP A 74 -14.41 8.35 8.33
C ASP A 74 -15.48 8.16 9.41
N ARG A 75 -16.29 7.10 9.31
CA ARG A 75 -17.31 6.79 10.32
C ARG A 75 -16.68 6.34 11.63
N GLN A 76 -15.65 5.50 11.59
CA GLN A 76 -14.86 5.12 12.76
C GLN A 76 -14.31 6.37 13.47
N GLU A 77 -13.74 7.31 12.72
CA GLU A 77 -13.22 8.55 13.29
C GLU A 77 -14.32 9.41 13.94
N GLN A 78 -15.45 9.60 13.25
CA GLN A 78 -16.59 10.39 13.74
C GLN A 78 -17.19 9.81 15.03
N LEU A 79 -17.35 8.49 15.08
CA LEU A 79 -17.90 7.78 16.24
C LEU A 79 -16.84 7.47 17.31
N LYS A 80 -15.59 7.88 17.09
CA LYS A 80 -14.45 7.62 17.99
C LYS A 80 -14.20 6.12 18.24
N ILE A 81 -14.57 5.29 17.27
CA ILE A 81 -14.22 3.87 17.22
C ILE A 81 -12.78 3.79 16.70
N ARG A 82 -11.87 3.26 17.52
CA ARG A 82 -10.43 3.33 17.27
C ARG A 82 -9.87 1.93 17.10
N PRO A 83 -9.47 1.53 15.88
CA PRO A 83 -8.84 0.23 15.66
C PRO A 83 -7.56 0.07 16.49
N VAL A 84 -6.81 1.16 16.67
CA VAL A 84 -5.54 1.18 17.41
C VAL A 84 -5.70 1.99 18.71
N PRO A 85 -5.09 1.55 19.84
CA PRO A 85 -5.12 2.30 21.09
C PRO A 85 -4.71 3.77 20.97
N ILE A 86 -5.38 4.64 21.74
CA ILE A 86 -5.15 6.09 21.73
C ILE A 86 -3.68 6.46 21.95
N PRO A 87 -2.97 5.92 22.97
CA PRO A 87 -1.59 6.34 23.23
C PRO A 87 -0.66 6.06 22.05
N LEU A 88 -0.80 4.87 21.44
CA LEU A 88 -0.02 4.49 20.26
C LEU A 88 -0.32 5.43 19.08
N THR A 89 -1.60 5.68 18.81
CA THR A 89 -2.04 6.56 17.73
C THR A 89 -1.50 7.98 17.92
N THR A 90 -1.69 8.57 19.11
CA THR A 90 -1.23 9.94 19.41
C THR A 90 0.29 10.06 19.32
N GLN A 91 1.03 9.08 19.83
CA GLN A 91 2.49 9.06 19.76
C GLN A 91 2.98 9.02 18.31
N GLN A 92 2.46 8.10 17.49
CA GLN A 92 2.90 7.95 16.11
C GLN A 92 2.55 9.17 15.26
N VAL A 93 1.33 9.72 15.39
CA VAL A 93 0.90 10.92 14.66
C VAL A 93 1.82 12.10 14.96
N LYS A 94 2.27 12.25 16.21
CA LYS A 94 3.21 13.30 16.62
C LYS A 94 4.63 13.04 16.10
N MET A 95 5.12 11.81 16.21
CA MET A 95 6.47 11.43 15.80
C MET A 95 6.69 11.58 14.29
N MET A 96 5.68 11.24 13.50
CA MET A 96 5.71 11.28 12.03
C MET A 96 5.12 12.59 11.47
N ALA A 97 4.94 13.61 12.31
CA ALA A 97 4.51 14.92 11.84
C ALA A 97 5.59 15.59 10.96
N PRO A 98 5.19 16.39 9.96
CA PRO A 98 6.13 17.21 9.19
C PRO A 98 7.01 18.05 10.12
N ARG A 99 8.32 18.06 9.88
CA ARG A 99 9.27 18.84 10.68
C ARG A 99 9.33 20.30 10.25
N ARG A 100 8.86 20.61 9.04
CA ARG A 100 8.87 21.94 8.43
C ARG A 100 10.28 22.54 8.35
N GLN A 101 11.26 21.68 8.12
CA GLN A 101 12.69 22.01 7.97
C GLN A 101 13.21 21.62 6.58
N ILE A 102 12.30 21.54 5.60
CA ILE A 102 12.64 21.20 4.22
C ILE A 102 13.44 22.34 3.58
N VAL A 103 14.54 21.99 2.94
CA VAL A 103 15.39 22.91 2.18
C VAL A 103 15.24 22.55 0.70
N PRO A 104 15.05 23.53 -0.21
CA PRO A 104 14.95 23.25 -1.63
C PRO A 104 16.17 22.48 -2.12
N LEU A 105 15.93 21.45 -2.94
CA LEU A 105 16.97 20.62 -3.53
C LEU A 105 16.70 20.52 -5.03
N THR A 106 17.67 20.98 -5.83
CA THR A 106 17.66 20.73 -7.27
C THR A 106 17.85 19.23 -7.50
N VAL A 107 16.91 18.61 -8.19
CA VAL A 107 16.91 17.19 -8.53
C VAL A 107 16.99 17.01 -10.04
N GLN A 108 17.36 15.82 -10.47
CA GLN A 108 17.30 15.38 -11.86
C GLN A 108 16.43 14.12 -11.97
N ALA A 109 15.69 14.00 -13.07
CA ALA A 109 14.92 12.80 -13.35
C ALA A 109 15.87 11.61 -13.62
N PRO A 110 15.51 10.39 -13.18
CA PRO A 110 14.30 10.05 -12.43
C PRO A 110 14.36 10.48 -10.95
N VAL A 111 13.23 10.93 -10.39
CA VAL A 111 13.12 11.31 -8.97
C VAL A 111 12.35 10.23 -8.22
N ILE A 112 13.00 9.58 -7.25
CA ILE A 112 12.41 8.54 -6.40
C ILE A 112 11.96 9.15 -5.07
N ASN A 113 10.67 9.06 -4.78
CA ASN A 113 10.10 9.39 -3.48
C ASN A 113 10.14 8.15 -2.57
N MET A 114 11.02 8.20 -1.58
CA MET A 114 11.17 7.18 -0.53
C MET A 114 10.24 7.41 0.66
N CYS A 115 9.40 8.44 0.60
CA CYS A 115 8.37 8.70 1.59
C CYS A 115 8.98 8.83 3.00
N TYR A 116 8.64 7.92 3.91
CA TYR A 116 9.15 7.85 5.27
C TYR A 116 10.08 6.64 5.52
N PHE A 117 10.76 6.15 4.48
CA PHE A 117 11.62 4.96 4.56
C PHE A 117 13.12 5.24 4.34
N PRO A 118 13.78 6.09 5.17
CA PRO A 118 15.19 6.40 5.01
C PRO A 118 16.10 5.18 5.21
N MET A 119 15.66 4.18 5.95
CA MET A 119 16.39 2.93 6.16
C MET A 119 16.53 2.08 4.88
N LEU A 120 15.74 2.37 3.83
CA LEU A 120 15.79 1.67 2.54
C LEU A 120 16.47 2.48 1.43
N LEU A 121 17.12 3.62 1.75
CA LEU A 121 17.84 4.41 0.76
C LEU A 121 18.89 3.58 0.00
N GLY A 122 19.52 2.62 0.68
CA GLY A 122 20.47 1.70 0.08
C GLY A 122 19.89 0.81 -1.02
N CYS A 123 18.57 0.65 -1.11
CA CYS A 123 17.90 -0.13 -2.17
C CYS A 123 17.81 0.62 -3.50
N VAL A 124 17.96 1.94 -3.51
CA VAL A 124 18.00 2.76 -4.72
C VAL A 124 19.44 2.84 -5.22
N ARG A 125 19.88 1.77 -5.89
CA ARG A 125 21.27 1.58 -6.35
C ARG A 125 21.35 0.84 -7.67
N GLY A 126 22.54 0.84 -8.27
CA GLY A 126 22.84 0.07 -9.46
C GLY A 126 22.16 0.60 -10.72
N LYS A 127 22.22 -0.19 -11.80
CA LYS A 127 21.79 0.20 -13.15
C LYS A 127 20.33 0.61 -13.22
N LEU A 128 19.47 0.03 -12.39
CA LEU A 128 18.04 0.36 -12.37
C LEU A 128 17.79 1.82 -11.99
N PHE A 129 18.62 2.39 -11.12
CA PHE A 129 18.44 3.72 -10.55
C PHE A 129 19.62 4.65 -10.85
N GLU A 130 20.40 4.35 -11.89
CA GLU A 130 21.55 5.17 -12.27
C GLU A 130 21.14 6.62 -12.53
N GLY A 131 21.83 7.55 -11.89
CA GLY A 131 21.55 8.99 -11.97
C GLY A 131 20.25 9.44 -11.29
N ALA A 132 19.53 8.56 -10.58
CA ALA A 132 18.30 8.93 -9.92
C ALA A 132 18.54 9.91 -8.75
N SER A 133 17.69 10.92 -8.65
CA SER A 133 17.58 11.73 -7.43
C SER A 133 16.65 11.05 -6.43
N VAL A 134 16.93 11.20 -5.15
CA VAL A 134 16.14 10.55 -4.08
C VAL A 134 15.67 11.59 -3.07
N ILE A 135 14.37 11.60 -2.79
CA ILE A 135 13.76 12.45 -1.76
C ILE A 135 13.14 11.57 -0.66
N VAL A 136 13.26 12.02 0.58
CA VAL A 136 12.76 11.28 1.76
C VAL A 136 12.53 12.24 2.93
N GLY A 137 11.55 11.94 3.76
CA GLY A 137 11.34 12.66 5.02
C GLY A 137 9.88 12.81 5.42
N SER A 138 9.67 13.26 6.66
CA SER A 138 8.33 13.56 7.22
C SER A 138 7.54 14.58 6.41
N ASP A 139 8.23 15.50 5.72
CA ASP A 139 7.62 16.59 4.97
C ASP A 139 7.15 16.16 3.58
N VAL A 140 7.55 14.97 3.12
CA VAL A 140 7.11 14.31 1.87
C VAL A 140 6.41 12.98 2.13
N PHE A 141 6.06 12.69 3.40
CA PHE A 141 5.36 11.48 3.82
C PHE A 141 3.90 11.50 3.32
N CYS A 142 3.47 10.46 2.61
CA CYS A 142 2.12 10.40 2.02
C CYS A 142 0.97 10.32 3.04
N ASN A 143 1.25 9.96 4.31
CA ASN A 143 0.30 9.89 5.41
C ASN A 143 -0.84 8.84 5.27
N ILE A 144 -0.96 8.10 4.16
CA ILE A 144 -2.10 7.20 3.92
C ILE A 144 -2.24 6.06 4.94
N MET A 145 -1.16 5.63 5.59
CA MET A 145 -1.23 4.62 6.65
C MET A 145 -2.18 4.99 7.81
N TRP A 146 -2.51 6.29 7.99
CA TRP A 146 -3.47 6.73 9.01
C TRP A 146 -4.89 6.22 8.77
N LEU A 147 -5.19 5.71 7.58
CA LEU A 147 -6.39 4.95 7.31
C LEU A 147 -6.51 3.73 8.22
N HIS A 148 -5.41 3.03 8.52
CA HIS A 148 -5.41 1.89 9.47
C HIS A 148 -5.74 2.29 10.91
N PHE A 149 -5.68 3.59 11.23
CA PHE A 149 -5.82 4.11 12.59
C PHE A 149 -7.16 4.85 12.81
N ALA A 150 -8.08 4.81 11.83
CA ALA A 150 -9.28 5.66 11.83
C ALA A 150 -8.93 7.16 11.95
N LYS A 151 -7.95 7.61 11.14
CA LYS A 151 -7.39 8.96 11.17
C LYS A 151 -7.33 9.65 9.80
N SER A 152 -8.40 9.53 9.02
CA SER A 152 -8.56 10.25 7.74
C SER A 152 -8.38 11.76 7.87
N SER A 153 -8.77 12.35 9.01
CA SER A 153 -8.58 13.79 9.27
C SER A 153 -7.11 14.22 9.17
N VAL A 154 -6.18 13.40 9.66
CA VAL A 154 -4.74 13.68 9.62
C VAL A 154 -4.24 13.72 8.17
N ILE A 155 -4.74 12.81 7.33
CA ILE A 155 -4.42 12.78 5.89
C ILE A 155 -4.93 14.05 5.23
N ARG A 156 -6.21 14.39 5.43
CA ARG A 156 -6.84 15.59 4.84
C ARG A 156 -6.18 16.89 5.27
N GLU A 157 -5.66 16.95 6.49
CA GLU A 157 -4.93 18.12 7.00
C GLU A 157 -3.53 18.25 6.37
N ARG A 158 -2.80 17.14 6.25
CA ARG A 158 -1.37 17.16 5.90
C ARG A 158 -1.10 17.02 4.40
N LEU A 159 -1.88 16.21 3.70
CA LEU A 159 -1.61 15.82 2.31
C LEU A 159 -1.48 17.01 1.34
N PRO A 160 -2.33 18.06 1.40
CA PRO A 160 -2.16 19.23 0.53
C PRO A 160 -0.79 19.90 0.69
N GLN A 161 -0.32 20.04 1.94
CA GLN A 161 1.00 20.63 2.20
C GLN A 161 2.12 19.69 1.76
N VAL A 162 1.97 18.37 1.93
CA VAL A 162 2.93 17.37 1.45
C VAL A 162 3.10 17.47 -0.07
N ILE A 163 1.99 17.57 -0.82
CA ILE A 163 1.99 17.73 -2.27
C ILE A 163 2.69 19.04 -2.67
N GLN A 164 2.36 20.15 -2.01
CA GLN A 164 3.02 21.44 -2.24
C GLN A 164 4.50 21.42 -1.90
N ASN A 165 4.90 20.67 -0.87
CA ASN A 165 6.31 20.52 -0.52
C ASN A 165 7.07 19.79 -1.63
N ILE A 166 6.51 18.68 -2.13
CA ILE A 166 7.10 17.92 -3.24
C ILE A 166 7.28 18.82 -4.47
N GLU A 167 6.21 19.50 -4.86
CA GLU A 167 6.18 20.37 -6.02
C GLU A 167 7.18 21.52 -5.91
N ASN A 168 7.11 22.32 -4.83
CA ASN A 168 7.85 23.58 -4.74
C ASN A 168 9.32 23.40 -4.36
N TYR A 169 9.66 22.36 -3.57
CA TYR A 169 11.02 22.19 -3.07
C TYR A 169 11.87 21.23 -3.90
N TYR A 170 11.26 20.42 -4.76
CA TYR A 170 11.98 19.44 -5.57
C TYR A 170 11.63 19.54 -7.06
N LEU A 171 10.36 19.49 -7.44
CA LEU A 171 9.99 19.22 -8.83
C LEU A 171 10.00 20.46 -9.73
N LYS A 172 9.27 21.51 -9.35
CA LYS A 172 8.97 22.67 -10.18
C LYS A 172 10.22 23.40 -10.70
N GLU A 173 11.10 23.82 -9.80
CA GLU A 173 12.33 24.56 -10.16
C GLU A 173 13.38 23.65 -10.83
N SER A 174 13.24 22.32 -10.68
CA SER A 174 14.08 21.34 -11.36
C SER A 174 13.57 20.97 -12.76
N GLY A 175 12.38 21.45 -13.17
CA GLY A 175 11.75 21.11 -14.44
C GLY A 175 11.38 19.63 -14.56
N VAL A 176 11.08 18.97 -13.44
CA VAL A 176 10.65 17.56 -13.40
C VAL A 176 9.14 17.52 -13.13
N ASP A 177 8.41 16.68 -13.86
CA ASP A 177 6.96 16.50 -13.73
C ASP A 177 6.55 15.08 -13.33
N GLU A 178 7.46 14.09 -13.41
CA GLU A 178 7.23 12.71 -12.98
C GLU A 178 7.87 12.41 -11.61
N LEU A 179 7.12 11.76 -10.73
CA LEU A 179 7.58 11.33 -9.41
C LEU A 179 7.38 9.82 -9.22
N ILE A 180 8.48 9.08 -9.09
CA ILE A 180 8.42 7.63 -8.86
C ILE A 180 8.16 7.36 -7.39
N CYS A 181 7.06 6.67 -7.11
CA CYS A 181 6.64 6.27 -5.79
C CYS A 181 7.28 4.91 -5.45
N PHE A 182 8.20 4.87 -4.49
CA PHE A 182 8.93 3.64 -4.15
C PHE A 182 8.04 2.51 -3.61
N HIS A 183 6.83 2.81 -3.13
CA HIS A 183 5.92 1.81 -2.59
C HIS A 183 4.45 2.15 -2.92
N ASP A 184 3.58 1.12 -2.90
CA ASP A 184 2.17 1.21 -3.30
C ASP A 184 1.42 2.36 -2.64
N GLU A 185 1.56 2.54 -1.33
CA GLU A 185 0.84 3.57 -0.56
C GLU A 185 1.08 4.99 -1.10
N CYS A 186 2.30 5.34 -1.52
CA CYS A 186 2.55 6.65 -2.13
C CYS A 186 1.80 6.78 -3.45
N TYR A 187 1.90 5.78 -4.32
CA TYR A 187 1.21 5.79 -5.61
C TYR A 187 -0.30 5.86 -5.42
N GLY A 188 -0.89 5.00 -4.58
CA GLY A 188 -2.32 5.02 -4.24
C GLY A 188 -2.77 6.33 -3.59
N THR A 189 -1.91 6.99 -2.81
CA THR A 189 -2.21 8.32 -2.26
C THR A 189 -2.43 9.34 -3.37
N TYR A 190 -1.50 9.43 -4.32
CA TYR A 190 -1.52 10.47 -5.34
C TYR A 190 -2.47 10.13 -6.50
N ALA A 191 -2.55 8.87 -6.89
CA ALA A 191 -3.34 8.43 -8.04
C ALA A 191 -4.83 8.20 -7.71
N HIS A 192 -5.17 7.82 -6.46
CA HIS A 192 -6.56 7.45 -6.10
C HIS A 192 -7.11 8.22 -4.91
N LEU A 193 -6.41 8.25 -3.77
CA LEU A 193 -6.93 8.92 -2.57
C LEU A 193 -7.06 10.43 -2.76
N ALA A 194 -6.04 11.12 -3.26
CA ALA A 194 -6.10 12.56 -3.44
C ALA A 194 -7.28 12.97 -4.35
N PRO A 195 -7.48 12.35 -5.54
CA PRO A 195 -8.68 12.58 -6.36
C PRO A 195 -10.00 12.29 -5.66
N SER A 196 -10.10 11.22 -4.87
CA SER A 196 -11.35 10.88 -4.13
C SER A 196 -11.73 11.93 -3.08
N PHE A 197 -10.81 12.82 -2.72
CA PHE A 197 -11.04 13.97 -1.84
C PHE A 197 -10.98 15.33 -2.55
N SER A 198 -10.90 15.34 -3.89
CA SER A 198 -10.69 16.56 -4.70
C SER A 198 -9.43 17.35 -4.33
N ILE A 199 -8.37 16.63 -3.95
CA ILE A 199 -7.04 17.17 -3.73
C ILE A 199 -6.27 17.04 -5.05
N GLU A 200 -5.79 18.17 -5.58
CA GLU A 200 -5.02 18.20 -6.82
C GLU A 200 -3.57 17.72 -6.60
N VAL A 201 -3.06 16.93 -7.55
CA VAL A 201 -1.67 16.49 -7.61
C VAL A 201 -1.04 17.09 -8.87
N PRO A 202 -0.09 18.05 -8.75
CA PRO A 202 0.45 18.82 -9.88
C PRO A 202 1.55 18.09 -10.66
N PHE A 203 1.90 16.87 -10.26
CA PHE A 203 2.89 16.01 -10.89
C PHE A 203 2.26 14.66 -11.24
N LYS A 204 2.91 13.92 -12.14
CA LYS A 204 2.51 12.57 -12.54
C LYS A 204 3.14 11.53 -11.60
N PRO A 205 2.36 10.85 -10.74
CA PRO A 205 2.89 9.75 -9.95
C PRO A 205 3.18 8.55 -10.86
N ILE A 206 4.37 7.96 -10.73
CA ILE A 206 4.78 6.74 -11.42
C ILE A 206 4.92 5.63 -10.38
N HIS A 207 4.30 4.48 -10.63
CA HIS A 207 4.45 3.33 -9.74
C HIS A 207 5.85 2.73 -9.88
N LEU A 208 6.47 2.28 -8.78
CA LEU A 208 7.81 1.68 -8.84
C LEU A 208 7.88 0.55 -9.88
N PHE A 209 6.87 -0.31 -9.96
CA PHE A 209 6.91 -1.44 -10.89
C PHE A 209 6.78 -1.00 -12.34
N GLU A 210 6.05 0.07 -12.65
CA GLU A 210 6.05 0.65 -14.00
C GLU A 210 7.47 1.08 -14.41
N TYR A 211 8.15 1.77 -13.50
CA TYR A 211 9.53 2.20 -13.70
C TYR A 211 10.49 1.01 -13.87
N LEU A 212 10.40 0.02 -12.99
CA LEU A 212 11.24 -1.18 -13.05
C LEU A 212 11.03 -1.97 -14.34
N THR A 213 9.78 -2.19 -14.77
CA THR A 213 9.48 -2.87 -16.03
C THR A 213 10.10 -2.15 -17.22
N LYS A 214 9.97 -0.82 -17.30
CA LYS A 214 10.60 -0.01 -18.36
C LYS A 214 12.12 -0.14 -18.35
N LYS A 215 12.75 -0.02 -17.18
CA LYS A 215 14.21 -0.14 -17.02
C LYS A 215 14.72 -1.54 -17.35
N LEU A 216 14.07 -2.60 -16.86
CA LEU A 216 14.41 -3.97 -17.18
C LEU A 216 14.26 -4.27 -18.68
N THR A 217 13.24 -3.71 -19.33
CA THR A 217 13.06 -3.86 -20.78
C THR A 217 14.21 -3.23 -21.56
N GLN A 218 14.69 -2.05 -21.13
CA GLN A 218 15.87 -1.40 -21.72
C GLN A 218 17.15 -2.19 -21.49
N LEU A 219 17.29 -2.81 -20.31
CA LEU A 219 18.45 -3.61 -19.90
C LEU A 219 18.29 -5.10 -20.23
N ARG A 220 17.34 -5.48 -21.10
CA ARG A 220 16.95 -6.88 -21.33
C ARG A 220 18.12 -7.80 -21.70
N SER A 221 19.10 -7.28 -22.45
CA SER A 221 20.30 -8.04 -22.85
C SER A 221 21.25 -8.34 -21.69
N GLU A 222 21.13 -7.64 -20.56
CA GLU A 222 21.98 -7.79 -19.39
C GLU A 222 21.34 -8.70 -18.32
N ILE A 223 20.05 -9.01 -18.47
CA ILE A 223 19.31 -9.83 -17.52
C ILE A 223 19.85 -11.27 -17.54
N ARG A 224 20.16 -11.77 -16.36
CA ARG A 224 20.48 -13.16 -16.05
C ARG A 224 19.25 -13.77 -15.37
N PRO A 225 18.57 -14.74 -16.01
CA PRO A 225 17.42 -15.41 -15.42
C PRO A 225 17.76 -15.99 -14.05
N ILE A 226 16.94 -15.68 -13.06
CA ILE A 226 17.17 -16.10 -11.66
C ILE A 226 16.89 -17.60 -11.50
N ASN A 227 15.90 -18.15 -12.21
CA ASN A 227 15.49 -19.56 -12.19
C ASN A 227 15.17 -20.07 -10.78
N LYS A 228 14.35 -19.30 -10.04
CA LYS A 228 13.92 -19.60 -8.68
C LYS A 228 12.41 -19.51 -8.56
N THR A 229 11.85 -20.33 -7.69
CA THR A 229 10.43 -20.24 -7.32
C THR A 229 10.22 -19.11 -6.32
N VAL A 230 9.24 -18.25 -6.57
CA VAL A 230 8.96 -17.08 -5.73
C VAL A 230 7.51 -17.04 -5.29
N ALA A 231 7.29 -16.58 -4.07
CA ALA A 231 5.98 -16.15 -3.59
C ALA A 231 5.96 -14.63 -3.47
N TYR A 232 4.95 -13.98 -4.04
CA TYR A 232 4.77 -12.54 -3.87
C TYR A 232 3.87 -12.25 -2.68
N GLN A 233 4.38 -11.49 -1.70
CA GLN A 233 3.57 -10.92 -0.64
C GLN A 233 2.87 -9.67 -1.18
N ARG A 234 1.70 -9.84 -1.81
CA ARG A 234 0.85 -8.70 -2.21
C ARG A 234 0.43 -7.93 -0.94
N PRO A 235 0.82 -6.66 -0.79
CA PRO A 235 0.49 -5.89 0.39
C PRO A 235 -0.96 -5.39 0.34
N CYS A 236 -1.55 -5.13 1.50
CA CYS A 236 -2.90 -4.57 1.60
C CYS A 236 -3.03 -3.25 0.81
N SER A 237 -2.00 -2.40 0.81
CA SER A 237 -1.98 -1.13 0.07
C SER A 237 -2.19 -1.29 -1.44
N ASN A 238 -1.82 -2.43 -2.02
CA ASN A 238 -2.04 -2.70 -3.44
C ASN A 238 -3.54 -2.87 -3.78
N ARG A 239 -4.40 -3.12 -2.78
CA ARG A 239 -5.87 -3.15 -2.94
C ARG A 239 -6.45 -1.78 -3.33
N LEU A 240 -5.72 -0.69 -3.08
CA LEU A 240 -6.11 0.65 -3.53
C LEU A 240 -5.78 0.89 -5.01
N ILE A 241 -4.90 0.06 -5.59
CA ILE A 241 -4.33 0.21 -6.93
C ILE A 241 -4.22 -1.17 -7.62
N PRO A 242 -5.30 -1.96 -7.66
CA PRO A 242 -5.26 -3.35 -8.14
C PRO A 242 -4.82 -3.47 -9.61
N GLU A 243 -5.01 -2.41 -10.40
CA GLU A 243 -4.58 -2.31 -11.79
C GLU A 243 -3.06 -2.48 -11.96
N THR A 244 -2.27 -2.26 -10.92
CA THR A 244 -0.80 -2.35 -10.95
C THR A 244 -0.26 -3.78 -10.85
N GLN A 245 -1.12 -4.76 -10.55
CA GLN A 245 -0.71 -6.16 -10.37
C GLN A 245 -0.06 -6.78 -11.61
N HIS A 246 -0.44 -6.35 -12.82
CA HIS A 246 0.12 -6.89 -14.06
C HIS A 246 1.64 -6.74 -14.13
N TRP A 247 2.20 -5.65 -13.58
CA TRP A 247 3.65 -5.46 -13.56
C TRP A 247 4.39 -6.49 -12.70
N VAL A 248 3.74 -7.11 -11.71
CA VAL A 248 4.36 -8.20 -10.94
C VAL A 248 4.68 -9.37 -11.87
N ASP A 249 3.70 -9.79 -12.67
CA ASP A 249 3.85 -10.90 -13.61
C ASP A 249 4.84 -10.55 -14.74
N GLU A 250 4.81 -9.31 -15.23
CA GLU A 250 5.78 -8.83 -16.23
C GLU A 250 7.22 -8.81 -15.70
N ILE A 251 7.44 -8.25 -14.50
CA ILE A 251 8.77 -8.21 -13.88
C ILE A 251 9.27 -9.64 -13.67
N PHE A 252 8.45 -10.53 -13.11
CA PHE A 252 8.81 -11.92 -12.88
C PHE A 252 9.17 -12.66 -14.17
N GLY A 253 8.41 -12.43 -15.25
CA GLY A 253 8.75 -12.95 -16.58
C GLY A 253 10.05 -12.39 -17.14
N LEU A 254 10.34 -11.10 -16.92
CA LEU A 254 11.60 -10.48 -17.34
C LEU A 254 12.80 -11.04 -16.58
N VAL A 255 12.73 -11.13 -15.25
CA VAL A 255 13.85 -11.60 -14.41
C VAL A 255 13.99 -13.12 -14.36
N GLY A 256 13.05 -13.85 -14.97
CA GLY A 256 13.11 -15.31 -15.10
C GLY A 256 12.91 -16.03 -13.76
N VAL A 257 11.94 -15.61 -12.97
CA VAL A 257 11.48 -16.35 -11.78
C VAL A 257 10.15 -17.04 -12.05
N ASP A 258 9.86 -18.10 -11.29
CA ASP A 258 8.61 -18.84 -11.37
C ASP A 258 7.66 -18.41 -10.23
N ARG A 259 6.59 -17.69 -10.59
CA ARG A 259 5.50 -17.33 -9.66
C ARG A 259 4.45 -18.44 -9.68
N VAL A 260 4.62 -19.39 -8.77
CA VAL A 260 3.73 -20.54 -8.61
C VAL A 260 2.35 -20.13 -8.10
N GLU A 261 1.34 -20.89 -8.52
CA GLU A 261 -0.04 -20.73 -8.04
C GLU A 261 -0.11 -21.07 -6.54
N ARG A 262 -0.85 -20.24 -5.79
CA ARG A 262 -0.93 -20.26 -4.33
C ARG A 262 -2.34 -19.90 -3.89
N GLU A 263 -2.74 -20.38 -2.71
CA GLU A 263 -4.06 -20.03 -2.16
C GLU A 263 -4.14 -18.54 -1.81
N HIS A 264 -3.12 -17.98 -1.16
CA HIS A 264 -3.12 -16.62 -0.63
C HIS A 264 -2.33 -15.65 -1.51
N ASP A 265 -2.67 -15.61 -2.80
CA ASP A 265 -2.11 -14.66 -3.77
C ASP A 265 -3.22 -13.84 -4.47
N ARG A 266 -2.84 -12.84 -5.26
CA ARG A 266 -3.73 -11.98 -6.05
C ARG A 266 -4.88 -11.41 -5.20
N GLU A 267 -6.13 -11.65 -5.58
CA GLU A 267 -7.30 -11.18 -4.83
C GLU A 267 -7.50 -11.89 -3.48
N ASN A 268 -6.88 -13.05 -3.23
CA ASN A 268 -6.99 -13.76 -1.95
C ASN A 268 -5.82 -13.49 -1.00
N ALA A 269 -4.93 -12.55 -1.35
CA ALA A 269 -3.75 -12.22 -0.55
C ALA A 269 -4.09 -11.79 0.90
N LEU A 270 -3.33 -12.34 1.85
CA LEU A 270 -3.46 -12.06 3.29
C LEU A 270 -2.56 -10.91 3.74
N CYS A 271 -3.00 -10.19 4.78
CA CYS A 271 -2.24 -9.11 5.39
C CYS A 271 -0.95 -9.63 6.05
N CYS A 272 0.10 -8.81 6.07
CA CYS A 272 1.35 -9.11 6.78
C CYS A 272 1.21 -9.10 8.32
N GLY A 273 0.06 -8.69 8.85
CA GLY A 273 -0.23 -8.68 10.29
C GLY A 273 0.27 -7.45 11.06
N MET A 274 1.13 -6.60 10.50
CA MET A 274 1.73 -5.48 11.23
C MET A 274 0.70 -4.53 11.85
N THR A 275 -0.28 -4.08 11.06
CA THR A 275 -1.33 -3.16 11.52
C THR A 275 -2.33 -3.87 12.44
N ILE A 276 -2.63 -5.14 12.20
CA ILE A 276 -3.50 -5.96 13.05
C ILE A 276 -2.89 -6.15 14.45
N ARG A 277 -1.56 -6.30 14.56
CA ARG A 277 -0.87 -6.26 15.87
C ARG A 277 -0.96 -4.89 16.54
N ALA A 278 -0.85 -3.80 15.77
CA ALA A 278 -1.06 -2.47 16.34
C ALA A 278 -2.47 -2.31 16.93
N MET A 279 -3.46 -3.01 16.38
CA MET A 279 -4.83 -3.10 16.92
C MET A 279 -4.98 -4.01 18.14
N GLN A 280 -3.89 -4.61 18.64
CA GLN A 280 -3.90 -5.57 19.76
C GLN A 280 -4.66 -6.87 19.43
N ARG A 281 -4.65 -7.29 18.16
CA ARG A 281 -5.27 -8.54 17.69
C ARG A 281 -4.19 -9.56 17.32
N ASP A 282 -3.33 -9.91 18.28
CA ASP A 282 -2.17 -10.76 18.04
C ASP A 282 -2.54 -12.16 17.52
N ASP A 283 -3.60 -12.79 18.06
CA ASP A 283 -4.05 -14.11 17.60
C ASP A 283 -4.43 -14.11 16.11
N LEU A 284 -5.10 -13.04 15.65
CA LEU A 284 -5.44 -12.89 14.23
C LEU A 284 -4.20 -12.63 13.38
N ALA A 285 -3.26 -11.81 13.87
CA ALA A 285 -2.01 -11.56 13.16
C ALA A 285 -1.13 -12.82 13.06
N ASP A 286 -1.11 -13.66 14.09
CA ASP A 286 -0.40 -14.94 14.11
C ASP A 286 -1.05 -15.93 13.13
N ASP A 287 -2.38 -16.06 13.14
CA ASP A 287 -3.12 -16.93 12.23
C ASP A 287 -2.86 -16.59 10.75
N ILE A 288 -3.03 -15.32 10.36
CA ILE A 288 -2.88 -14.93 8.95
C ILE A 288 -1.44 -15.07 8.48
N GLN A 289 -0.45 -14.76 9.33
CA GLN A 289 0.95 -14.95 8.99
C GLN A 289 1.26 -16.43 8.83
N LYS A 290 0.76 -17.28 9.74
CA LYS A 290 0.96 -18.72 9.68
C LYS A 290 0.37 -19.31 8.40
N ARG A 291 -0.89 -19.05 8.09
CA ARG A 291 -1.54 -19.57 6.87
C ARG A 291 -0.82 -19.15 5.60
N ASN A 292 -0.43 -17.87 5.53
CA ASN A 292 0.30 -17.37 4.38
C ASN A 292 1.69 -18.00 4.23
N LEU A 293 2.44 -18.14 5.34
CA LEU A 293 3.76 -18.80 5.32
C LEU A 293 3.66 -20.28 4.99
N ASP A 294 2.67 -20.99 5.54
CA ASP A 294 2.44 -22.40 5.24
C ASP A 294 2.09 -22.60 3.76
N ASP A 295 1.27 -21.73 3.16
CA ASP A 295 0.94 -21.72 1.73
C ASP A 295 2.21 -21.45 0.88
N MET A 296 3.05 -20.47 1.24
CA MET A 296 4.33 -20.21 0.56
C MET A 296 5.31 -21.40 0.64
N GLU A 297 5.40 -22.06 1.79
CA GLU A 297 6.25 -23.23 2.02
C GLU A 297 5.75 -24.45 1.25
N SER A 298 4.42 -24.65 1.19
CA SER A 298 3.79 -25.80 0.52
C SER A 298 4.09 -25.88 -0.98
N VAL A 299 4.31 -24.72 -1.62
CA VAL A 299 4.64 -24.60 -3.04
C VAL A 299 6.15 -24.55 -3.31
N GLY A 300 6.97 -24.71 -2.27
CA GLY A 300 8.43 -24.70 -2.38
C GLY A 300 9.02 -23.36 -2.78
N ALA A 301 8.41 -22.24 -2.36
CA ALA A 301 8.97 -20.92 -2.63
C ALA A 301 10.38 -20.80 -2.03
N GLU A 302 11.33 -20.29 -2.82
CA GLU A 302 12.70 -20.03 -2.37
C GLU A 302 12.86 -18.56 -1.92
N TYR A 303 12.05 -17.66 -2.48
CA TYR A 303 12.00 -16.25 -2.10
C TYR A 303 10.58 -15.81 -1.78
N CYS A 304 10.45 -14.95 -0.78
CA CYS A 304 9.26 -14.15 -0.54
C CYS A 304 9.54 -12.71 -0.99
N VAL A 305 8.85 -12.26 -2.03
CA VAL A 305 9.07 -10.97 -2.69
C VAL A 305 8.09 -9.93 -2.13
N PHE A 306 8.60 -8.76 -1.77
CA PHE A 306 7.82 -7.68 -1.17
C PHE A 306 7.90 -6.39 -2.01
N ASN A 307 6.78 -5.66 -2.11
CA ASN A 307 6.78 -4.26 -2.56
C ASN A 307 6.73 -3.28 -1.38
N CYS A 308 5.97 -3.63 -0.34
CA CYS A 308 5.74 -2.76 0.80
C CYS A 308 6.86 -2.90 1.83
N PRO A 309 7.60 -1.81 2.16
CA PRO A 309 8.61 -1.80 3.21
C PRO A 309 8.09 -2.31 4.56
N ALA A 310 6.86 -1.92 4.95
CA ALA A 310 6.27 -2.34 6.21
C ALA A 310 6.02 -3.87 6.24
N CYS A 311 5.52 -4.45 5.14
CA CYS A 311 5.36 -5.89 5.02
C CYS A 311 6.71 -6.62 5.08
N PHE A 312 7.73 -6.11 4.39
CA PHE A 312 9.08 -6.65 4.44
C PHE A 312 9.62 -6.68 5.87
N PHE A 313 9.57 -5.56 6.61
CA PHE A 313 10.04 -5.53 8.00
C PHE A 313 9.22 -6.39 8.95
N ALA A 314 7.91 -6.51 8.73
CA ALA A 314 7.03 -7.33 9.55
C ALA A 314 7.24 -8.83 9.36
N MET A 315 7.64 -9.27 8.16
CA MET A 315 7.69 -10.69 7.81
C MET A 315 9.10 -11.23 7.56
N LYS A 316 10.13 -10.40 7.32
CA LYS A 316 11.46 -10.89 6.89
C LYS A 316 12.06 -11.96 7.81
N GLU A 317 11.91 -11.81 9.13
CA GLU A 317 12.50 -12.77 10.09
C GLU A 317 11.74 -14.09 10.11
N VAL A 318 10.41 -14.05 10.02
CA VAL A 318 9.58 -15.27 10.02
C VAL A 318 9.65 -16.01 8.68
N VAL A 319 9.79 -15.28 7.57
CA VAL A 319 10.09 -15.83 6.25
C VAL A 319 11.44 -16.56 6.26
N ALA A 320 12.50 -15.91 6.78
CA ALA A 320 13.83 -16.51 6.87
C ALA A 320 13.84 -17.79 7.74
N LYS A 321 13.08 -17.81 8.84
CA LYS A 321 12.93 -18.99 9.70
C LYS A 321 12.23 -20.16 9.01
N ARG A 322 11.45 -19.91 7.95
CA ARG A 322 10.80 -20.92 7.10
C ARG A 322 11.67 -21.35 5.91
N GLY A 323 12.95 -20.95 5.87
CA GLY A 323 13.87 -21.36 4.82
C GLY A 323 13.75 -20.57 3.50
N MET A 324 12.89 -19.56 3.46
CA MET A 324 12.73 -18.64 2.32
C MET A 324 13.62 -17.39 2.48
N THR A 325 14.08 -16.83 1.37
CA THR A 325 14.80 -15.55 1.38
C THR A 325 13.81 -14.38 1.23
N PRO A 326 13.66 -13.49 2.23
CA PRO A 326 12.87 -12.27 2.06
C PRO A 326 13.63 -11.27 1.18
N ILE A 327 12.97 -10.71 0.16
CA ILE A 327 13.60 -9.76 -0.78
C ILE A 327 12.61 -8.69 -1.24
N LEU A 328 13.07 -7.45 -1.41
CA LEU A 328 12.27 -6.42 -2.08
C LEU A 328 12.25 -6.66 -3.60
N MET A 329 11.15 -6.35 -4.28
CA MET A 329 11.06 -6.50 -5.75
C MET A 329 12.20 -5.76 -6.46
N SER A 330 12.55 -4.54 -6.02
CA SER A 330 13.67 -3.79 -6.60
C SER A 330 15.00 -4.51 -6.48
N GLU A 331 15.24 -5.23 -5.38
CA GLU A 331 16.46 -5.99 -5.15
C GLU A 331 16.46 -7.30 -5.93
N LEU A 332 15.30 -7.94 -6.12
CA LEU A 332 15.16 -9.07 -7.04
C LEU A 332 15.52 -8.66 -8.47
N CYS A 333 15.08 -7.48 -8.92
CA CYS A 333 15.46 -6.93 -10.21
C CYS A 333 16.96 -6.64 -10.31
N GLN A 334 17.60 -6.13 -9.26
CA GLN A 334 19.06 -5.91 -9.20
C GLN A 334 19.83 -7.24 -9.28
N MET A 335 19.38 -8.25 -8.54
CA MET A 335 19.95 -9.60 -8.59
C MET A 335 19.93 -10.17 -10.01
N ALA A 336 18.84 -9.95 -10.75
CA ALA A 336 18.73 -10.35 -12.16
C ALA A 336 19.75 -9.65 -13.08
N LEU A 337 20.25 -8.46 -12.70
CA LEU A 337 21.29 -7.72 -13.42
C LEU A 337 22.72 -8.04 -12.93
N GLY A 338 22.84 -8.98 -11.97
CA GLY A 338 24.11 -9.41 -11.39
C GLY A 338 24.69 -8.45 -10.35
N GLU A 339 23.83 -7.66 -9.70
CA GLU A 339 24.18 -6.67 -8.67
C GLU A 339 23.90 -7.14 -7.24
#